data_AF-A0A2A2MFB0-F1
#
_entry.id   AF-A0A2A2MFB0-F1
#
_cell.length_a   1.000
_cell.length_b   1.000
_cell.length_c   1.000
_cell.angle_alpha   90.00
_cell.angle_beta   90.00
_cell.angle_gamma   90.00
#
_symmetry.space_group_name_H-M   'P 1'
#
loop_
_entity.id
_entity.type
_entity.pdbx_description
1 polymer ?
#
loop_
_entity_poly.entity_id
_entity_poly.type
_entity_poly.pdbx_seq_one_letter_code
_entity_poly.pdbx_strand_id
1 'polypeptide(L)'
;MFHSGLESSGARSEEINLLRQSEYISQLLKRKADDISKLMSILLYICSDEPEIDSERQLGTYPSRPKPVKTKKGFRLFPANGVHYWTVGDKTGRTLGEVQAHGLTEMTTGRHPRTHLRRGHWHDFWSGKKDEPDMRKFSYRWLPPQIIGGRQD
;
A
#
# COMPACT_ATOMS: atom_id res chain seq x y z
N MET A 1 20.95 2.98 4.57
CA MET A 1 21.21 4.34 5.08
C MET A 1 20.18 4.75 6.14
N PHE A 2 20.10 4.04 7.27
CA PHE A 2 19.22 4.42 8.41
C PHE A 2 19.91 4.11 9.76
N HIS A 3 21.17 4.52 9.92
CA HIS A 3 21.97 4.18 11.12
C HIS A 3 22.20 5.36 12.10
N SER A 4 21.59 6.52 11.90
CA SER A 4 21.88 7.73 12.70
C SER A 4 20.64 8.37 13.32
N GLY A 5 19.69 7.57 13.80
CA GLY A 5 18.52 8.06 14.55
C GLY A 5 18.69 8.04 16.07
N LEU A 6 19.47 7.10 16.60
CA LEU A 6 19.55 6.84 18.05
C LEU A 6 20.35 7.88 18.84
N GLU A 7 21.31 8.56 18.22
CA GLU A 7 22.15 9.56 18.91
C GLU A 7 21.44 10.91 19.10
N SER A 8 20.28 11.13 18.49
CA SER A 8 19.57 12.42 18.56
C SER A 8 18.78 12.65 19.86
N SER A 9 18.61 11.63 20.70
CA SER A 9 17.73 11.71 21.88
C SER A 9 18.38 12.30 23.14
N GLY A 10 19.72 12.35 23.19
CA GLY A 10 20.46 12.74 24.41
C GLY A 10 20.31 11.78 25.60
N ALA A 11 19.59 10.66 25.45
CA ALA A 11 19.38 9.69 26.51
C ALA A 11 20.64 8.85 26.76
N ARG A 12 20.96 8.60 28.02
CA ARG A 12 22.10 7.76 28.41
C ARG A 12 21.80 6.29 28.09
N SER A 13 22.83 5.52 27.76
CA SER A 13 22.68 4.09 27.41
C SER A 13 21.96 3.26 28.47
N GLU A 14 22.11 3.60 29.75
CA GLU A 14 21.42 2.97 30.88
C GLU A 14 19.91 3.24 30.87
N GLU A 15 19.51 4.48 30.58
CA GLU A 15 18.10 4.87 30.47
C GLU A 15 17.44 4.15 29.29
N ILE A 16 18.15 4.03 28.16
CA ILE A 16 17.67 3.27 26.99
C ILE A 16 17.48 1.79 27.36
N ASN A 17 18.40 1.19 28.12
CA ASN A 17 18.28 -0.20 28.56
C ASN A 17 17.11 -0.40 29.53
N LEU A 18 16.88 0.52 30.47
CA LEU A 18 15.72 0.50 31.36
C LEU A 18 14.41 0.63 30.60
N LEU A 19 14.34 1.54 29.62
CA LEU A 19 13.17 1.71 28.76
C LEU A 19 12.89 0.46 27.91
N ARG A 20 13.93 -0.23 27.43
CA ARG A 20 13.80 -1.51 26.71
C ARG A 20 13.26 -2.64 27.58
N GLN A 21 13.60 -2.65 28.87
CA GLN A 21 13.09 -3.63 29.83
C GLN A 21 11.67 -3.31 30.31
N SER A 22 11.15 -2.11 30.02
CA SER A 22 9.78 -1.75 30.36
C SER A 22 8.78 -2.46 29.44
N GLU A 23 7.99 -3.35 30.04
CA GLU A 23 6.89 -4.04 29.37
C GLU A 23 5.86 -3.06 28.80
N TYR A 24 5.53 -1.99 29.56
CA TYR A 24 4.57 -0.97 29.14
C TYR A 24 5.04 -0.24 27.87
N ILE A 25 6.30 0.25 27.85
CA ILE A 25 6.86 0.94 26.70
C ILE A 25 6.93 0.00 25.50
N SER A 26 7.33 -1.25 25.70
CA SER A 26 7.38 -2.26 24.64
C SER A 26 6.01 -2.51 24.01
N GLN A 27 4.96 -2.65 24.83
CA GLN A 27 3.59 -2.82 24.32
C GLN A 27 3.08 -1.58 23.60
N LEU A 28 3.35 -0.38 24.11
CA LEU A 28 2.99 0.89 23.45
C LEU A 28 3.67 1.01 22.08
N LEU A 29 4.98 0.78 22.02
CA LEU A 29 5.75 0.82 20.77
C LEU A 29 5.25 -0.22 19.76
N LYS A 30 4.95 -1.44 20.21
CA LYS A 30 4.37 -2.48 19.35
C LYS A 30 3.05 -2.05 18.72
N ARG A 31 2.12 -1.49 19.52
CA ARG A 31 0.84 -0.98 19.00
C ARG A 31 1.05 0.14 17.98
N LYS A 32 1.96 1.08 18.27
CA LYS A 32 2.30 2.17 17.34
C LYS A 32 2.91 1.64 16.05
N ALA A 33 3.81 0.66 16.14
CA ALA A 33 4.40 0.00 14.98
C ALA A 33 3.35 -0.72 14.12
N ASP A 34 2.38 -1.40 14.75
CA ASP A 34 1.28 -2.06 14.04
C ASP A 34 0.39 -1.06 13.29
N ASP A 35 0.07 0.09 13.91
CA ASP A 35 -0.70 1.16 13.26
C ASP A 35 0.07 1.79 12.10
N ILE A 36 1.36 2.10 12.30
CA ILE A 36 2.23 2.62 11.26
C ILE A 36 2.36 1.61 10.11
N SER A 37 2.47 0.31 10.40
CA SER A 37 2.56 -0.74 9.39
C SER A 37 1.33 -0.78 8.49
N LYS A 38 0.12 -0.65 9.05
CA LYS A 38 -1.13 -0.57 8.27
C LYS A 38 -1.16 0.67 7.37
N LEU A 39 -0.79 1.83 7.91
CA LEU A 39 -0.75 3.10 7.16
C LEU A 39 0.33 3.06 6.07
N MET A 40 1.48 2.45 6.35
CA MET A 40 2.58 2.27 5.41
C MET A 40 2.12 1.44 4.21
N SER A 41 1.36 0.37 4.44
CA SER A 41 0.82 -0.45 3.34
C SER A 41 -0.06 0.36 2.38
N ILE A 42 -0.92 1.24 2.92
CA ILE A 42 -1.77 2.14 2.12
C ILE A 42 -0.91 3.16 1.37
N LEU A 43 0.07 3.76 2.05
CA LEU A 43 0.96 4.74 1.44
C LEU A 43 1.79 4.13 0.30
N LEU A 44 2.33 2.92 0.50
CA LEU A 44 3.04 2.17 -0.54
C LEU A 44 2.12 1.85 -1.72
N TYR A 45 0.83 1.58 -1.47
CA TYR A 45 -0.13 1.33 -2.53
C TYR A 45 -0.28 2.55 -3.40
N ILE A 46 -0.60 3.69 -2.79
CA ILE A 46 -0.78 4.96 -3.49
C ILE A 46 0.49 5.35 -4.25
N CYS A 47 1.67 5.15 -3.66
CA CYS A 47 2.97 5.52 -4.25
C CYS A 47 3.58 4.46 -5.19
N SER A 48 2.88 3.35 -5.46
CA SER A 48 3.39 2.32 -6.39
C SER A 48 3.40 2.81 -7.84
N ASP A 49 4.03 2.04 -8.74
CA ASP A 49 4.15 2.43 -10.15
C ASP A 49 2.80 2.38 -10.90
N GLU A 50 1.92 1.44 -10.53
CA GLU A 50 0.63 1.19 -11.21
C GLU A 50 -0.51 1.00 -10.19
N PRO A 51 -0.80 2.00 -9.36
CA PRO A 51 -1.88 1.91 -8.39
C PRO A 51 -3.24 1.99 -9.08
N GLU A 52 -4.22 1.27 -8.56
CA GLU A 52 -5.59 1.38 -9.04
C GLU A 52 -6.27 2.58 -8.37
N ILE A 53 -6.01 3.77 -8.90
CA ILE A 53 -6.54 5.04 -8.40
C ILE A 53 -7.24 5.75 -9.56
N ASP A 54 -8.46 6.18 -9.33
CA ASP A 54 -9.24 6.90 -10.34
C ASP A 54 -10.01 8.10 -9.75
N SER A 55 -10.29 9.08 -10.58
CA SER A 55 -11.06 10.27 -10.22
C SER A 55 -12.50 10.14 -10.69
N GLU A 56 -13.44 10.40 -9.79
CA GLU A 56 -14.87 10.48 -10.14
C GLU A 56 -15.15 11.56 -11.20
N ARG A 57 -14.32 12.60 -11.28
CA ARG A 57 -14.48 13.71 -12.24
C ARG A 57 -13.88 13.41 -13.60
N GLN A 58 -12.84 12.59 -13.66
CA GLN A 58 -12.10 12.33 -14.89
C GLN A 58 -11.39 10.97 -14.82
N LEU A 59 -11.96 9.97 -15.49
CA LEU A 59 -11.43 8.62 -15.52
C LEU A 59 -10.00 8.58 -16.09
N GLY A 60 -9.16 7.72 -15.52
CA GLY A 60 -7.76 7.53 -15.91
C GLY A 60 -6.83 8.67 -15.49
N THR A 61 -7.26 9.53 -14.57
CA THR A 61 -6.39 10.56 -13.98
C THR A 61 -5.81 10.09 -12.66
N TYR A 62 -4.77 10.79 -12.21
CA TYR A 62 -4.05 10.48 -10.98
C TYR A 62 -3.75 11.78 -10.20
N PRO A 63 -3.70 11.74 -8.86
CA PRO A 63 -3.31 12.90 -8.05
C PRO A 63 -1.97 13.47 -8.51
N SER A 64 -1.96 14.73 -8.93
CA SER A 64 -0.75 15.40 -9.42
C SER A 64 -0.50 16.71 -8.72
N ARG A 65 0.77 17.12 -8.67
CA ARG A 65 1.16 18.41 -8.09
C ARG A 65 0.62 19.54 -8.98
N PRO A 66 -0.04 20.55 -8.40
CA PRO A 66 -0.54 21.69 -9.17
C PRO A 66 0.63 22.43 -9.82
N LYS A 67 0.47 22.79 -11.10
CA LYS A 67 1.47 23.55 -11.85
C LYS A 67 1.11 25.04 -11.83
N PRO A 68 2.10 25.94 -11.69
CA PRO A 68 1.85 27.38 -11.80
C PRO A 68 1.30 27.75 -13.17
N VAL A 69 0.31 28.64 -13.20
CA VAL A 69 -0.30 29.16 -14.44
C VAL A 69 0.22 30.57 -14.68
N LYS A 70 0.57 30.88 -15.95
CA LYS A 70 1.03 32.23 -16.34
C LYS A 70 -0.16 33.20 -16.33
N THR A 71 -0.06 34.25 -15.53
CA THR A 71 -1.02 35.35 -15.47
C THR A 71 -0.39 36.64 -16.01
N LYS A 72 -1.20 37.69 -16.18
CA LYS A 72 -0.69 39.03 -16.56
C LYS A 72 0.34 39.59 -15.57
N LYS A 73 0.32 39.14 -14.30
CA LYS A 73 1.22 39.57 -13.22
C LYS A 73 2.34 38.56 -12.93
N GLY A 74 2.52 37.53 -13.76
CA GLY A 74 3.51 36.46 -13.56
C GLY A 74 2.90 35.09 -13.27
N PHE A 75 3.74 34.10 -12.94
CA PHE A 75 3.30 32.75 -12.62
C PHE A 75 2.66 32.67 -11.24
N ARG A 76 1.51 32.01 -11.13
CA ARG A 76 0.79 31.85 -9.87
C ARG A 76 0.22 30.44 -9.73
N LEU A 77 0.27 29.90 -8.51
CA LEU A 77 -0.49 28.71 -8.13
C LEU A 77 -1.91 29.10 -7.73
N PHE A 78 -2.88 28.32 -8.22
CA PHE A 78 -4.28 28.48 -7.86
C PHE A 78 -4.70 27.34 -6.93
N PRO A 79 -5.50 27.61 -5.89
CA PRO A 79 -6.06 26.55 -5.05
C PRO A 79 -7.04 25.71 -5.86
N ALA A 80 -7.30 24.49 -5.38
CA ALA A 80 -8.36 23.66 -5.94
C ALA A 80 -9.74 24.33 -5.73
N ASN A 81 -10.64 24.20 -6.70
CA ASN A 81 -12.00 24.76 -6.63
C ASN A 81 -12.91 23.99 -5.65
N GLY A 82 -12.42 22.93 -5.03
CA GLY A 82 -13.13 22.12 -4.05
C GLY A 82 -12.38 20.83 -3.73
N VAL A 83 -12.97 20.00 -2.89
CA VAL A 83 -12.45 18.66 -2.55
C VAL A 83 -12.44 17.79 -3.81
N HIS A 84 -11.42 16.96 -3.97
CA HIS A 84 -11.34 15.94 -5.00
C HIS A 84 -11.41 14.56 -4.34
N TYR A 85 -12.43 13.78 -4.70
CA TYR A 85 -12.56 12.39 -4.26
C TYR A 85 -11.85 11.48 -5.25
N TRP A 86 -11.11 10.52 -4.71
CA TRP A 86 -10.36 9.51 -5.46
C TRP A 86 -10.80 8.14 -4.99
N THR A 87 -11.21 7.29 -5.93
CA THR A 87 -11.56 5.90 -5.64
C THR A 87 -10.31 5.05 -5.80
N VAL A 88 -10.10 4.12 -4.88
CA VAL A 88 -8.91 3.27 -4.82
C VAL A 88 -9.34 1.81 -4.84
N GLY A 89 -8.82 1.00 -5.77
CA GLY A 89 -9.09 -0.45 -5.83
C GLY A 89 -10.52 -0.82 -6.24
N ASP A 90 -11.23 0.04 -6.98
CA ASP A 90 -12.64 -0.12 -7.35
C ASP A 90 -12.92 -1.38 -8.19
N LYS A 91 -12.18 -1.60 -9.27
CA LYS A 91 -12.23 -2.80 -10.13
C LYS A 91 -11.87 -4.05 -9.35
N THR A 92 -10.84 -3.99 -8.52
CA THR A 92 -10.48 -5.12 -7.64
C THR A 92 -11.63 -5.43 -6.67
N GLY A 93 -12.22 -4.40 -6.06
CA GLY A 93 -13.37 -4.52 -5.15
C GLY A 93 -14.61 -5.10 -5.83
N ARG A 94 -14.95 -4.63 -7.04
CA ARG A 94 -16.05 -5.16 -7.85
C ARG A 94 -15.89 -6.64 -8.16
N THR A 95 -14.72 -7.02 -8.69
CA THR A 95 -14.40 -8.42 -9.01
C THR A 95 -14.56 -9.33 -7.78
N LEU A 96 -14.09 -8.88 -6.61
CA LEU A 96 -14.23 -9.65 -5.37
C LEU A 96 -15.68 -9.72 -4.89
N GLY A 97 -16.43 -8.63 -5.01
CA GLY A 97 -17.85 -8.58 -4.65
C GLY A 97 -18.70 -9.52 -5.52
N GLU A 98 -18.45 -9.55 -6.83
CA GLU A 98 -19.09 -10.48 -7.77
C GLU A 98 -18.83 -11.93 -7.38
N VAL A 99 -17.57 -12.30 -7.15
CA VAL A 99 -17.22 -13.67 -6.76
C VAL A 99 -17.82 -14.06 -5.41
N GLN A 100 -17.86 -13.14 -4.45
CA GLN A 100 -18.52 -13.41 -3.17
C GLN A 100 -20.03 -13.64 -3.34
N ALA A 101 -20.68 -12.86 -4.21
CA ALA A 101 -22.10 -13.02 -4.51
C ALA A 101 -22.39 -14.35 -5.22
N HIS A 102 -21.58 -14.73 -6.21
CA HIS A 102 -21.78 -15.95 -7.00
C HIS A 102 -21.34 -17.24 -6.28
N GLY A 103 -20.27 -17.19 -5.48
CA GLY A 103 -19.73 -18.35 -4.75
C GLY A 103 -20.63 -18.90 -3.64
N LEU A 104 -21.66 -18.16 -3.22
CA LEU A 104 -22.69 -18.63 -2.28
C LEU A 104 -23.78 -19.49 -2.95
N THR A 105 -23.79 -19.59 -4.28
CA THR A 105 -24.95 -20.11 -5.04
C THR A 105 -24.81 -21.54 -5.55
N GLU A 106 -23.62 -22.16 -5.47
CA GLU A 106 -23.42 -23.50 -6.04
C GLU A 106 -23.38 -24.61 -4.98
N MET A 107 -24.56 -25.16 -4.67
CA MET A 107 -24.69 -26.52 -4.14
C MET A 107 -24.74 -27.51 -5.32
N THR A 108 -23.61 -27.74 -5.99
CA THR A 108 -23.53 -28.77 -7.04
C THR A 108 -22.91 -30.05 -6.46
N THR A 109 -23.60 -31.16 -6.68
CA THR A 109 -23.20 -32.50 -6.23
C THR A 109 -21.98 -33.00 -6.99
N GLY A 110 -20.79 -32.93 -6.38
CA GLY A 110 -19.53 -33.45 -6.94
C GLY A 110 -18.28 -33.03 -6.13
N ARG A 111 -17.13 -33.71 -6.35
CA ARG A 111 -15.85 -33.34 -5.72
C ARG A 111 -15.20 -32.19 -6.50
N HIS A 112 -15.65 -30.96 -6.25
CA HIS A 112 -15.04 -29.76 -6.83
C HIS A 112 -14.01 -29.13 -5.88
N PRO A 113 -12.87 -28.61 -6.38
CA PRO A 113 -11.95 -27.80 -5.56
C PRO A 113 -12.72 -26.60 -4.99
N ARG A 114 -12.63 -26.37 -3.68
CA ARG A 114 -13.30 -25.21 -3.09
C ARG A 114 -12.69 -23.92 -3.63
N THR A 115 -13.55 -23.04 -4.13
CA THR A 115 -13.17 -21.67 -4.47
C THR A 115 -12.65 -20.96 -3.22
N HIS A 116 -11.48 -20.37 -3.30
CA HIS A 116 -10.91 -19.61 -2.19
C HIS A 116 -10.18 -18.36 -2.68
N LEU A 117 -10.08 -17.39 -1.77
CA LEU A 117 -9.39 -16.14 -2.01
C LEU A 117 -7.93 -16.25 -1.53
N ARG A 118 -6.99 -16.20 -2.47
CA ARG A 118 -5.60 -15.91 -2.17
C ARG A 118 -5.46 -14.39 -2.01
N ARG A 119 -5.20 -13.93 -0.78
CA ARG A 119 -5.14 -12.51 -0.44
C ARG A 119 -4.00 -11.80 -1.16
N GLY A 120 -4.25 -10.55 -1.56
CA GLY A 120 -3.22 -9.65 -2.07
C GLY A 120 -2.20 -9.31 -0.99
N HIS A 121 -0.96 -9.11 -1.40
CA HIS A 121 0.15 -8.83 -0.51
C HIS A 121 1.27 -8.08 -1.26
N TRP A 122 2.09 -7.37 -0.51
CA TRP A 122 3.33 -6.79 -1.02
C TRP A 122 4.36 -7.88 -1.28
N HIS A 123 5.05 -7.78 -2.41
CA HIS A 123 6.15 -8.67 -2.75
C HIS A 123 7.36 -7.83 -3.17
N ASP A 124 8.52 -8.20 -2.63
CA ASP A 124 9.80 -7.60 -2.94
C ASP A 124 10.50 -8.37 -4.06
N PHE A 125 11.16 -7.64 -4.94
CA PHE A 125 11.89 -8.19 -6.08
C PHE A 125 13.26 -7.54 -6.16
N TRP A 126 14.28 -8.39 -6.24
CA TRP A 126 15.64 -7.98 -6.55
C TRP A 126 15.93 -8.29 -8.01
N SER A 127 16.27 -7.26 -8.78
CA SER A 127 16.66 -7.38 -10.18
C SER A 127 18.14 -7.08 -10.36
N GLY A 128 18.82 -7.82 -11.23
CA GLY A 128 20.27 -7.74 -11.45
C GLY A 128 21.01 -9.05 -11.16
N LYS A 129 22.30 -9.09 -11.53
CA LYS A 129 23.15 -10.27 -11.32
C LYS A 129 23.31 -10.60 -9.83
N LYS A 130 23.48 -11.88 -9.50
CA LYS A 130 23.66 -12.32 -8.10
C LYS A 130 25.02 -12.01 -7.52
N ASP A 131 26.04 -12.01 -8.37
CA ASP A 131 27.43 -11.87 -7.97
C ASP A 131 27.87 -10.39 -7.83
N GLU A 132 27.00 -9.46 -8.20
CA GLU A 132 27.21 -8.01 -8.11
C GLU A 132 26.12 -7.37 -7.23
N PRO A 133 26.12 -7.60 -5.90
CA PRO A 133 25.01 -7.20 -5.02
C PRO A 133 24.75 -5.69 -5.01
N ASP A 134 25.80 -4.87 -5.13
CA ASP A 134 25.69 -3.41 -5.12
C ASP A 134 25.01 -2.83 -6.38
N MET A 135 24.99 -3.61 -7.47
CA MET A 135 24.33 -3.22 -8.73
C MET A 135 22.88 -3.71 -8.79
N ARG A 136 22.41 -4.43 -7.77
CA ARG A 136 21.03 -4.92 -7.76
C ARG A 136 20.05 -3.80 -7.45
N LYS A 137 18.97 -3.74 -8.23
CA LYS A 137 17.86 -2.83 -8.01
C LYS A 137 16.76 -3.53 -7.23
N PHE A 138 16.45 -2.99 -6.05
CA PHE A 138 15.27 -3.35 -5.28
C PHE A 138 14.02 -2.73 -5.91
N SER A 139 12.95 -3.52 -5.98
CA SER A 139 11.61 -3.06 -6.35
C SER A 139 10.58 -3.77 -5.50
N TYR A 140 9.45 -3.11 -5.25
CA TYR A 140 8.32 -3.69 -4.54
C TYR A 140 7.09 -3.58 -5.43
N ARG A 141 6.24 -4.60 -5.42
CA ARG A 141 5.00 -4.60 -6.18
C ARG A 141 3.86 -5.11 -5.32
N TRP A 142 2.68 -4.53 -5.53
CA TRP A 142 1.45 -5.07 -4.99
C TRP A 142 1.02 -6.25 -5.85
N LEU A 143 0.93 -7.45 -5.28
CA LEU A 143 0.32 -8.58 -5.95
C LEU A 143 -1.18 -8.57 -5.63
N PRO A 144 -2.06 -8.41 -6.64
CA PRO A 144 -3.49 -8.34 -6.41
C PRO A 144 -4.02 -9.68 -5.88
N PRO A 145 -5.15 -9.66 -5.14
CA PRO A 145 -5.81 -10.88 -4.71
C PRO A 145 -6.20 -11.75 -5.91
N GLN A 146 -6.09 -13.07 -5.75
CA GLN A 146 -6.45 -14.05 -6.77
C GLN A 146 -7.54 -14.98 -6.26
N ILE A 147 -8.53 -15.22 -7.10
CA ILE A 147 -9.57 -16.22 -6.84
C ILE A 147 -9.11 -17.53 -7.47
N ILE A 148 -8.99 -18.58 -6.66
CA ILE A 148 -8.52 -19.90 -7.08
C ILE A 148 -9.67 -20.87 -7.06
N GLY A 149 -9.85 -21.64 -8.14
CA GLY A 149 -10.88 -22.67 -8.23
C GLY A 149 -12.30 -22.11 -8.44
N GLY A 150 -12.44 -20.97 -9.11
CA GLY A 150 -13.71 -20.44 -9.60
C GLY A 150 -13.77 -20.50 -11.13
N ARG A 151 -14.97 -20.59 -11.70
CA ARG A 151 -15.17 -20.52 -13.15
C ARG A 151 -15.05 -19.06 -13.58
N GLN A 152 -14.13 -18.76 -14.49
CA GLN A 152 -14.12 -17.50 -15.25
C GLN A 152 -14.87 -17.81 -16.55
N ASP A 153 -16.05 -17.23 -16.72
CA ASP A 153 -16.73 -17.21 -18.02
C ASP A 153 -16.17 -16.07 -18.89
#